data_AF-A0A9P4MED6-F1
#
_entry.id   AF-A0A9P4MED6-F1
#
_cell.length_a   1.000
_cell.length_b   1.000
_cell.length_c   1.000
_cell.angle_alpha   90.00
_cell.angle_beta   90.00
_cell.angle_gamma   90.00
#
_symmetry.space_group_name_H-M   'P 1'
#
loop_
_entity.id
_entity.type
_entity.pdbx_description
1 polymer ?
#
loop_
_entity_poly.entity_id
_entity_poly.type
_entity_poly.pdbx_seq_one_letter_code
_entity_poly.pdbx_strand_id
1 'polypeptide(L)'
;MASSEPQKLVDEANALSCSKFIEKFIRSGEQELKFATTSGAQLRIEACRSEKLSEADFTACFSLIRDTSSTAYKNSSRGWRPSAKKEEMREEDMWYLLVRPESSVEASTVSAFISFMITIEDDYPVVYVYEIHISSALRGQKLAERFYRKRGYEIDDFSPQERRLRGGKVKRPDYVILSKALQ
;
A
#
# COMPACT_ATOMS: atom_id res chain seq x y z
N MET A 1 30.05 7.57 -11.65
CA MET A 1 29.99 6.11 -11.44
C MET A 1 28.68 5.64 -12.05
N ALA A 2 28.64 4.50 -12.73
CA ALA A 2 27.39 3.98 -13.29
C ALA A 2 26.46 3.50 -12.16
N SER A 3 25.16 3.76 -12.27
CA SER A 3 24.14 3.23 -11.35
C SER A 3 24.18 1.70 -11.32
N SER A 4 23.97 1.07 -10.17
CA SER A 4 23.90 -0.39 -10.03
C SER A 4 22.69 -0.94 -10.80
N GLU A 5 22.69 -2.23 -11.17
CA GLU A 5 21.55 -2.84 -11.86
C GLU A 5 20.23 -2.73 -11.06
N PRO A 6 20.19 -3.02 -9.74
CA PRO A 6 19.01 -2.76 -8.91
C PRO A 6 18.52 -1.31 -8.95
N GLN A 7 19.44 -0.34 -8.85
CA GLN A 7 19.09 1.07 -8.84
C GLN A 7 18.51 1.51 -10.19
N LYS A 8 19.05 1.00 -11.32
CA LYS A 8 18.46 1.27 -12.64
C LYS A 8 17.02 0.80 -12.75
N LEU A 9 16.68 -0.37 -12.19
CA LEU A 9 15.29 -0.86 -12.20
C LEU A 9 14.34 0.07 -11.46
N VAL A 10 14.77 0.57 -10.30
CA VAL A 10 14.02 1.55 -9.49
C VAL A 10 13.87 2.86 -10.26
N ASP A 11 14.96 3.40 -10.80
CA ASP A 11 14.98 4.65 -11.56
C ASP A 11 14.06 4.58 -12.78
N GLU A 12 14.14 3.48 -13.55
CA GLU A 12 13.30 3.25 -14.74
C GLU A 12 11.82 3.15 -14.39
N ALA A 13 11.47 2.51 -13.27
CA ALA A 13 10.09 2.39 -12.84
C ALA A 13 9.52 3.73 -12.35
N ASN A 14 10.29 4.49 -11.57
CA ASN A 14 9.87 5.79 -11.05
C ASN A 14 9.88 6.90 -12.12
N ALA A 15 10.63 6.74 -13.21
CA ALA A 15 10.59 7.64 -14.36
C ALA A 15 9.30 7.54 -15.20
N LEU A 16 8.47 6.49 -14.98
CA LEU A 16 7.22 6.33 -15.73
C LEU A 16 6.20 7.40 -15.34
N SER A 17 5.45 7.90 -16.33
CA SER A 17 4.20 8.60 -16.03
C SER A 17 3.17 7.63 -15.46
N CYS A 18 2.18 8.14 -14.72
CA CYS A 18 1.09 7.32 -14.20
C CYS A 18 0.36 6.50 -15.29
N SER A 19 0.15 7.07 -16.48
CA SER A 19 -0.49 6.36 -17.58
C SER A 19 0.37 5.19 -18.09
N LYS A 20 1.68 5.42 -18.24
CA LYS A 20 2.64 4.37 -18.63
C LYS A 20 2.82 3.31 -17.55
N PHE A 21 2.75 3.69 -16.28
CA PHE A 21 2.74 2.75 -15.16
C PHE A 21 1.54 1.80 -15.23
N ILE A 22 0.32 2.34 -15.39
CA ILE A 22 -0.90 1.54 -15.54
C ILE A 22 -0.81 0.62 -16.76
N GLU A 23 -0.39 1.14 -17.91
CA GLU A 23 -0.24 0.37 -19.14
C GLU A 23 0.74 -0.79 -18.98
N LYS A 24 1.89 -0.55 -18.34
CA LYS A 24 2.96 -1.54 -18.20
C LYS A 24 2.69 -2.60 -17.14
N PHE A 25 2.14 -2.21 -15.99
CA PHE A 25 2.10 -3.08 -14.80
C PHE A 25 0.70 -3.48 -14.34
N ILE A 26 -0.33 -2.72 -14.70
CA ILE A 26 -1.70 -2.99 -14.25
C ILE A 26 -2.57 -3.54 -15.38
N ARG A 27 -2.24 -3.29 -16.66
CA ARG A 27 -2.92 -3.95 -17.78
C ARG A 27 -2.22 -5.25 -18.13
N SER A 28 -3.01 -6.28 -18.48
CA SER A 28 -2.50 -7.53 -19.04
C SER A 28 -2.71 -7.52 -20.55
N GLY A 29 -1.69 -7.10 -21.29
CA GLY A 29 -1.80 -6.87 -22.74
C GLY A 29 -2.81 -5.75 -23.07
N GLU A 30 -3.67 -5.98 -24.06
CA GLU A 30 -4.70 -5.02 -24.48
C GLU A 30 -5.97 -5.03 -23.60
N GLN A 31 -6.07 -5.95 -22.63
CA GLN A 31 -7.24 -6.04 -21.76
C GLN A 31 -7.06 -5.23 -20.48
N GLU A 32 -8.00 -4.32 -20.25
CA GLU A 32 -8.16 -3.63 -18.98
C GLU A 32 -8.56 -4.64 -17.90
N LEU A 33 -7.84 -4.67 -16.78
CA LEU A 33 -8.26 -5.46 -15.62
C LEU A 33 -9.57 -4.87 -15.09
N LYS A 34 -10.70 -5.49 -15.47
CA LYS A 34 -12.01 -5.13 -14.95
C LYS A 34 -12.27 -5.90 -13.67
N PHE A 35 -12.48 -5.17 -12.58
CA PHE A 35 -12.83 -5.74 -11.30
C PHE A 35 -14.28 -5.41 -10.99
N ALA A 36 -15.09 -6.44 -10.72
CA ALA A 36 -16.46 -6.26 -10.27
C ALA A 36 -16.58 -6.60 -8.79
N THR A 37 -17.37 -5.83 -8.06
CA THR A 37 -17.79 -6.21 -6.71
C THR A 37 -18.73 -7.41 -6.77
N THR A 38 -18.98 -8.06 -5.62
CA THR A 38 -20.00 -9.12 -5.52
C THR A 38 -21.40 -8.63 -5.90
N SER A 39 -21.66 -7.32 -5.78
CA SER A 39 -22.90 -6.68 -6.23
C SER A 39 -22.93 -6.34 -7.72
N GLY A 40 -21.87 -6.65 -8.47
CA GLY A 40 -21.75 -6.40 -9.91
C GLY A 40 -21.26 -4.99 -10.29
N ALA A 41 -20.96 -4.13 -9.31
CA ALA A 41 -20.45 -2.79 -9.58
C ALA A 41 -19.03 -2.87 -10.15
N GLN A 42 -18.81 -2.23 -11.31
CA GLN A 42 -17.49 -2.19 -11.94
C GLN A 42 -16.58 -1.18 -11.23
N LEU A 43 -15.32 -1.55 -11.09
CA LEU A 43 -14.27 -0.74 -10.48
C LEU A 43 -13.18 -0.46 -11.50
N ARG A 44 -12.62 0.75 -11.43
CA ARG A 44 -11.44 1.18 -12.18
C ARG A 44 -10.28 1.48 -11.23
N ILE A 45 -9.07 1.35 -11.74
CA ILE A 45 -7.82 1.68 -11.04
C ILE A 45 -7.16 2.87 -11.72
N GLU A 46 -6.81 3.88 -10.93
CA GLU A 46 -6.07 5.06 -11.37
C GLU A 46 -4.73 5.11 -10.62
N ALA A 47 -3.63 5.41 -11.31
CA ALA A 47 -2.35 5.67 -10.66
C ALA A 47 -2.13 7.17 -10.49
N CYS A 48 -1.59 7.57 -9.34
CA CYS A 48 -1.18 8.93 -9.05
C CYS A 48 0.15 8.94 -8.27
N ARG A 49 0.86 10.06 -8.31
CA ARG A 49 2.02 10.34 -7.45
C ARG A 49 1.58 11.27 -6.32
N SER A 50 2.24 11.23 -5.16
CA SER A 50 1.92 12.11 -4.04
C SER A 50 1.89 13.59 -4.43
N GLU A 51 2.78 14.04 -5.32
CA GLU A 51 2.87 15.45 -5.73
C GLU A 51 1.68 15.90 -6.59
N LYS A 52 0.96 14.95 -7.19
CA LYS A 52 -0.22 15.20 -8.04
C LYS A 52 -1.52 14.71 -7.43
N LEU A 53 -1.48 14.19 -6.21
CA LEU A 53 -2.68 13.71 -5.53
C LEU A 53 -3.55 14.92 -5.16
N SER A 54 -4.79 14.94 -5.64
CA SER A 54 -5.71 16.04 -5.33
C SER A 54 -6.01 16.10 -3.84
N GLU A 55 -6.34 17.27 -3.30
CA GLU A 55 -6.70 17.41 -1.88
C GLU A 55 -7.95 16.57 -1.51
N ALA A 56 -8.87 16.38 -2.47
CA ALA A 56 -10.03 15.51 -2.28
C ALA A 56 -9.60 14.04 -2.12
N ASP A 57 -8.70 13.56 -2.97
CA ASP A 57 -8.19 12.18 -2.92
C ASP A 57 -7.34 11.94 -1.68
N PHE A 58 -6.47 12.90 -1.36
CA PHE A 58 -5.66 12.88 -0.15
C PHE A 58 -6.55 12.76 1.10
N THR A 59 -7.61 13.58 1.16
CA THR A 59 -8.58 13.55 2.27
C THR A 59 -9.34 12.23 2.34
N ALA A 60 -9.73 11.67 1.18
CA ALA A 60 -10.41 10.38 1.11
C ALA A 60 -9.50 9.23 1.58
N CYS A 61 -8.24 9.19 1.13
CA CYS A 61 -7.25 8.19 1.56
C CYS A 61 -6.94 8.32 3.05
N PHE A 62 -6.75 9.54 3.56
CA PHE A 62 -6.50 9.77 4.98
C PHE A 62 -7.68 9.32 5.84
N SER A 63 -8.91 9.58 5.38
CA SER A 63 -10.13 9.13 6.05
C SER A 63 -10.20 7.61 6.09
N LEU A 64 -9.87 6.93 4.98
CA LEU A 64 -9.78 5.48 4.94
C LEU A 64 -8.78 4.93 5.98
N ILE A 65 -7.55 5.44 6.04
CA ILE A 65 -6.55 5.03 7.04
C ILE A 65 -7.07 5.24 8.47
N ARG A 66 -7.66 6.41 8.74
CA ARG A 66 -8.20 6.72 10.06
C ARG A 66 -9.27 5.71 10.45
N ASP A 67 -10.20 5.42 9.56
CA ASP A 67 -11.38 4.60 9.84
C ASP A 67 -11.04 3.11 9.94
N THR A 68 -10.00 2.65 9.24
CA THR A 68 -9.54 1.24 9.24
C THR A 68 -8.55 0.94 10.35
N SER A 69 -7.62 1.85 10.63
CA SER A 69 -6.38 1.53 11.32
C SER A 69 -6.04 2.46 12.48
N SER A 70 -6.70 3.62 12.66
CA SER A 70 -6.34 4.52 13.78
C SER A 70 -6.44 3.85 15.15
N THR A 71 -7.41 2.96 15.36
CA THR A 71 -7.52 2.17 16.60
C THR A 71 -6.33 1.23 16.79
N ALA A 72 -5.89 0.54 15.73
CA ALA A 72 -4.72 -0.33 15.79
C ALA A 72 -3.45 0.48 16.08
N TYR A 73 -3.28 1.63 15.43
CA TYR A 73 -2.17 2.55 15.72
C TYR A 73 -2.16 3.03 17.17
N LYS A 74 -3.31 3.46 17.71
CA LYS A 74 -3.43 3.90 19.12
C LYS A 74 -3.04 2.81 20.11
N ASN A 75 -3.32 1.55 19.79
CA ASN A 75 -3.01 0.40 20.64
C ASN A 75 -1.60 -0.16 20.41
N SER A 76 -0.87 0.37 19.43
CA SER A 76 0.52 0.02 19.14
C SER A 76 1.50 0.95 19.87
N SER A 77 2.75 0.54 19.94
CA SER A 77 3.89 1.33 20.41
C SER A 77 4.15 2.60 19.59
N ARG A 78 3.65 2.67 18.34
CA ARG A 78 3.80 3.84 17.46
C ARG A 78 2.80 4.96 17.75
N GLY A 79 1.64 4.63 18.31
CA GLY A 79 0.54 5.57 18.53
C GLY A 79 -0.10 6.09 17.23
N TRP A 80 -1.15 6.91 17.34
CA TRP A 80 -1.82 7.56 16.20
C TRP A 80 -1.53 9.06 16.21
N ARG A 81 -0.78 9.54 15.21
CA ARG A 81 -0.39 10.95 15.04
C ARG A 81 -0.90 11.47 13.69
N PRO A 82 -2.10 12.08 13.63
CA PRO A 82 -2.72 12.54 12.37
C PRO A 82 -1.81 13.40 11.49
N SER A 83 -1.14 14.40 12.06
CA SER A 83 -0.29 15.32 11.29
C SER A 83 0.93 14.59 10.72
N ALA A 84 1.64 13.81 11.55
CA ALA A 84 2.76 13.00 11.08
C ALA A 84 2.34 11.98 10.02
N LYS A 85 1.14 11.40 10.15
CA LYS A 85 0.62 10.48 9.12
C LYS A 85 0.31 11.19 7.81
N LYS A 86 -0.22 12.42 7.88
CA LYS A 86 -0.45 13.25 6.69
C LYS A 86 0.87 13.67 6.02
N GLU A 87 1.91 13.94 6.81
CA GLU A 87 3.26 14.22 6.30
C GLU A 87 3.83 12.98 5.59
N GLU A 88 3.75 11.79 6.21
CA GLU A 88 4.15 10.51 5.61
C GLU A 88 3.41 10.24 4.29
N MET A 89 2.11 10.52 4.23
CA MET A 89 1.34 10.36 2.98
C MET A 89 1.80 11.29 1.85
N ARG A 90 2.54 12.35 2.16
CA ARG A 90 3.07 13.33 1.18
C ARG A 90 4.55 13.11 0.89
N GLU A 91 5.13 12.00 1.34
CA GLU A 91 6.51 11.67 1.04
C GLU A 91 6.75 11.70 -0.48
N GLU A 92 7.91 12.24 -0.86
CA GLU A 92 8.35 12.28 -2.25
C GLU A 92 8.42 10.85 -2.78
N ASP A 93 8.17 10.69 -4.07
CA ASP A 93 8.17 9.39 -4.73
C ASP A 93 7.12 8.35 -4.27
N MET A 94 6.16 8.74 -3.43
CA MET A 94 5.04 7.88 -3.08
C MET A 94 4.09 7.70 -4.29
N TRP A 95 3.89 6.44 -4.68
CA TRP A 95 2.84 6.05 -5.62
C TRP A 95 1.53 5.78 -4.89
N TYR A 96 0.43 6.10 -5.55
CA TYR A 96 -0.94 5.77 -5.15
C TYR A 96 -1.63 5.01 -6.27
N LEU A 97 -2.23 3.85 -5.94
CA LEU A 97 -3.29 3.25 -6.76
C LEU A 97 -4.63 3.53 -6.10
N LEU A 98 -5.50 4.25 -6.79
CA LEU A 98 -6.83 4.62 -6.34
C LEU A 98 -7.86 3.72 -7.03
N VAL A 99 -8.74 3.12 -6.26
CA VAL A 99 -9.82 2.27 -6.77
C VAL A 99 -11.16 2.96 -6.60
N ARG A 100 -11.92 3.05 -7.69
CA ARG A 100 -13.18 3.80 -7.74
C ARG A 100 -14.25 3.02 -8.48
N PRO A 101 -15.54 3.23 -8.18
CA PRO A 101 -16.62 2.77 -9.03
C PRO A 101 -16.51 3.43 -10.41
N GLU A 102 -16.61 2.63 -11.48
CA GLU A 102 -16.51 3.14 -12.86
C GLU A 102 -17.60 4.17 -13.16
N SER A 103 -18.79 3.97 -12.60
CA SER A 103 -19.94 4.88 -12.72
C SER A 103 -19.82 6.18 -11.93
N SER A 104 -18.80 6.33 -11.07
CA SER A 104 -18.61 7.58 -10.34
C SER A 104 -17.86 8.61 -11.20
N VAL A 105 -18.48 9.79 -11.31
CA VAL A 105 -17.90 10.97 -11.97
C VAL A 105 -17.12 11.83 -10.95
N GLU A 106 -17.23 11.54 -9.65
CA GLU A 106 -16.60 12.31 -8.58
C GLU A 106 -15.25 11.73 -8.16
N ALA A 107 -14.22 12.57 -8.15
CA ALA A 107 -12.90 12.23 -7.60
C ALA A 107 -12.95 11.90 -6.09
N SER A 108 -14.00 12.29 -5.36
CA SER A 108 -14.10 12.02 -3.91
C SER A 108 -14.40 10.55 -3.56
N THR A 109 -14.80 9.71 -4.53
CA THR A 109 -15.29 8.34 -4.25
C THR A 109 -14.18 7.28 -4.23
N VAL A 110 -13.07 7.53 -3.53
CA VAL A 110 -12.01 6.52 -3.33
C VAL A 110 -12.59 5.38 -2.49
N SER A 111 -12.77 4.21 -3.10
CA SER A 111 -13.33 3.03 -2.44
C SER A 111 -12.25 2.11 -1.87
N ALA A 112 -11.04 2.16 -2.42
CA ALA A 112 -9.85 1.56 -1.85
C ALA A 112 -8.62 2.31 -2.38
N PHE A 113 -7.49 2.18 -1.68
CA PHE A 113 -6.22 2.61 -2.24
C PHE A 113 -5.06 1.74 -1.73
N ILE A 114 -3.95 1.80 -2.47
CA ILE A 114 -2.64 1.33 -2.04
C ILE A 114 -1.67 2.50 -2.16
N SER A 115 -0.84 2.76 -1.15
CA SER A 115 0.31 3.64 -1.27
C SER A 115 1.61 2.85 -1.11
N PHE A 116 2.57 3.10 -1.99
CA PHE A 116 3.83 2.36 -2.01
C PHE A 116 4.95 3.18 -2.63
N MET A 117 6.17 2.76 -2.36
CA MET A 117 7.35 3.24 -3.07
C MET A 117 8.00 2.10 -3.85
N ILE A 118 8.61 2.44 -4.98
CA ILE A 118 9.55 1.55 -5.66
C ILE A 118 10.92 2.08 -5.27
N THR A 119 11.66 1.32 -4.49
CA THR A 119 12.89 1.80 -3.84
C THR A 119 13.89 0.65 -3.65
N ILE A 120 15.10 0.98 -3.17
CA ILE A 120 16.04 0.00 -2.66
C ILE A 120 15.83 -0.14 -1.15
N GLU A 121 15.60 -1.36 -0.69
CA GLU A 121 15.59 -1.73 0.73
C GLU A 121 16.55 -2.90 0.92
N ASP A 122 17.52 -2.77 1.82
CA ASP A 122 18.54 -3.80 2.10
C ASP A 122 19.23 -4.37 0.84
N ASP A 123 19.64 -3.49 -0.08
CA ASP A 123 20.26 -3.78 -1.38
C ASP A 123 19.35 -4.43 -2.43
N TYR A 124 18.07 -4.67 -2.12
CA TYR A 124 17.09 -5.22 -3.05
C TYR A 124 16.19 -4.13 -3.64
N PRO A 125 15.88 -4.17 -4.95
CA PRO A 125 14.82 -3.35 -5.52
C PRO A 125 13.46 -3.93 -5.09
N VAL A 126 12.68 -3.14 -4.36
CA VAL A 126 11.42 -3.57 -3.77
C VAL A 126 10.27 -2.63 -4.13
N VAL A 127 9.06 -3.20 -4.09
CA VAL A 127 7.81 -2.43 -3.99
C VAL A 127 7.41 -2.39 -2.53
N TYR A 128 7.80 -1.34 -1.81
CA TYR A 128 7.51 -1.18 -0.40
C TYR A 128 6.10 -0.61 -0.22
N VAL A 129 5.17 -1.43 0.26
CA VAL A 129 3.77 -1.02 0.49
C VAL A 129 3.63 -0.37 1.87
N TYR A 130 3.28 0.91 1.90
CA TYR A 130 3.05 1.67 3.13
C TYR A 130 1.64 1.46 3.66
N GLU A 131 0.64 1.57 2.77
CA GLU A 131 -0.76 1.44 3.15
C GLU A 131 -1.55 0.67 2.10
N ILE A 132 -2.52 -0.09 2.59
CA ILE A 132 -3.59 -0.67 1.76
C ILE A 132 -4.89 -0.64 2.55
N HIS A 133 -5.84 0.11 2.03
CA HIS A 133 -7.13 0.32 2.67
C HIS A 133 -8.26 0.11 1.70
N ILE A 134 -9.30 -0.56 2.17
CA ILE A 134 -10.52 -0.83 1.42
C ILE A 134 -11.67 -0.27 2.27
N SER A 135 -12.64 0.40 1.65
CA SER A 135 -13.83 0.87 2.35
C SER A 135 -14.62 -0.32 2.91
N SER A 136 -15.33 -0.12 4.03
CA SER A 136 -16.10 -1.21 4.65
C SER A 136 -17.13 -1.83 3.69
N ALA A 137 -17.66 -1.06 2.75
CA ALA A 137 -18.60 -1.52 1.72
C ALA A 137 -18.03 -2.58 0.78
N LEU A 138 -16.71 -2.63 0.59
CA LEU A 138 -16.04 -3.57 -0.32
C LEU A 138 -15.28 -4.69 0.40
N ARG A 139 -15.26 -4.71 1.74
CA ARG A 139 -14.49 -5.71 2.50
C ARG A 139 -15.20 -7.05 2.54
N GLY A 140 -14.44 -8.11 2.31
CA GLY A 140 -14.80 -9.47 2.72
C GLY A 140 -14.51 -9.73 4.20
N GLN A 141 -14.96 -10.87 4.73
CA GLN A 141 -14.84 -11.24 6.15
C GLN A 141 -13.45 -11.75 6.59
N LYS A 142 -12.39 -11.56 5.79
CA LYS A 142 -11.07 -12.17 6.05
C LYS A 142 -10.11 -11.19 6.69
N LEU A 143 -9.36 -11.65 7.69
CA LEU A 143 -8.21 -10.92 8.26
C LEU A 143 -7.12 -10.74 7.20
N ALA A 144 -6.59 -9.51 7.09
CA ALA A 144 -5.60 -9.13 6.07
C ALA A 144 -4.33 -10.00 6.11
N GLU A 145 -3.83 -10.38 7.29
CA GLU A 145 -2.66 -11.24 7.41
C GLU A 145 -2.84 -12.60 6.71
N ARG A 146 -4.01 -13.23 6.89
CA ARG A 146 -4.33 -14.50 6.24
C ARG A 146 -4.39 -14.35 4.72
N PHE A 147 -4.80 -13.18 4.22
CA PHE A 147 -4.76 -12.89 2.80
C PHE A 147 -3.31 -12.86 2.29
N TYR A 148 -2.40 -12.14 2.95
CA TYR A 148 -0.99 -12.08 2.57
C TYR A 148 -0.32 -13.46 2.57
N ARG A 149 -0.49 -14.22 3.66
CA ARG A 149 0.08 -15.58 3.75
C ARG A 149 -0.44 -16.50 2.64
N LYS A 150 -1.76 -16.44 2.34
CA LYS A 150 -2.33 -17.22 1.24
C LYS A 150 -1.75 -16.82 -0.13
N ARG A 151 -1.26 -15.59 -0.28
CA ARG A 151 -0.62 -15.09 -1.51
C ARG A 151 0.90 -15.33 -1.55
N GLY A 152 1.45 -16.03 -0.54
CA GLY A 152 2.86 -16.40 -0.46
C GLY A 152 3.75 -15.35 0.18
N TYR A 153 3.20 -14.43 0.96
CA TYR A 153 4.02 -13.57 1.82
C TYR A 153 4.41 -14.32 3.09
N GLU A 154 5.65 -14.13 3.51
CA GLU A 154 6.24 -14.76 4.69
C GLU A 154 6.69 -13.69 5.69
N ILE A 155 7.02 -14.10 6.92
CA ILE A 155 7.61 -13.15 7.89
C ILE A 155 9.01 -12.85 7.39
N ASP A 156 9.30 -11.57 7.20
CA ASP A 156 10.59 -11.11 6.74
C ASP A 156 11.65 -11.24 7.85
N ASP A 157 12.89 -11.50 7.48
CA ASP A 157 14.01 -11.65 8.42
C ASP A 157 14.28 -10.37 9.23
N PHE A 158 13.92 -9.20 8.70
CA PHE A 158 13.99 -7.91 9.39
C PHE A 158 12.81 -7.65 10.33
N SER A 159 11.81 -8.54 10.38
CA SER A 159 10.68 -8.41 11.29
C SER A 159 11.15 -8.44 12.77
N PRO A 160 10.59 -7.60 13.66
CA PRO A 160 10.90 -7.65 15.07
C PRO A 160 10.66 -9.03 15.67
N GLN A 161 11.62 -9.50 16.47
CA GLN A 161 11.55 -10.81 17.12
C GLN A 161 10.99 -10.71 18.55
N GLU A 162 10.37 -11.79 19.03
CA GLU A 162 9.96 -11.88 20.43
C GLU A 162 11.18 -11.76 21.35
N ARG A 163 11.06 -10.95 22.41
CA ARG A 163 12.13 -10.77 23.39
C ARG A 163 11.74 -11.38 24.72
N ARG A 164 12.55 -12.34 25.19
CA ARG A 164 12.45 -12.88 26.56
C ARG A 164 13.12 -11.92 27.54
N LEU A 165 12.35 -11.42 28.51
CA LEU A 165 12.83 -10.53 29.57
C LEU A 165 13.34 -11.34 30.76
N ARG A 166 14.10 -10.69 31.66
CA ARG A 166 14.51 -11.28 32.94
C ARG A 166 13.25 -11.68 33.74
N GLY A 167 13.22 -12.91 34.23
CA GLY A 167 12.06 -13.48 34.92
C GLY A 167 11.07 -14.26 34.03
N GLY A 168 11.43 -14.56 32.77
CA GLY A 168 10.65 -15.45 31.90
C GLY A 168 9.47 -14.80 31.16
N LYS A 169 9.19 -13.51 31.40
CA LYS A 169 8.16 -12.76 30.67
C LYS A 169 8.56 -12.58 29.21
N VAL A 170 7.70 -13.00 28.28
CA VAL A 170 7.89 -12.80 26.83
C VAL A 170 7.21 -11.51 26.40
N LYS A 171 7.96 -10.60 25.79
CA LYS A 171 7.42 -9.42 25.11
C LYS A 171 7.29 -9.72 23.62
N ARG A 172 6.04 -9.78 23.15
CA ARG A 172 5.73 -9.94 21.73
C ARG A 172 5.78 -8.59 21.00
N PRO A 173 6.19 -8.57 19.73
CA PRO A 173 6.06 -7.38 18.91
C PRO A 173 4.59 -7.11 18.60
N ASP A 174 4.26 -5.84 18.40
CA ASP A 174 2.93 -5.35 18.05
C ASP A 174 2.71 -5.24 16.52
N TYR A 175 3.74 -5.52 15.73
CA TYR A 175 3.69 -5.64 14.27
C TYR A 175 4.69 -6.70 13.79
N VAL A 176 4.51 -7.13 12.54
CA VAL A 176 5.47 -7.96 11.80
C VAL A 176 5.71 -7.33 10.43
N ILE A 177 6.88 -7.59 9.86
CA ILE A 177 7.19 -7.25 8.47
C ILE A 177 6.92 -8.50 7.64
N LEU A 178 6.19 -8.34 6.53
CA LEU A 178 5.91 -9.42 5.59
C LEU A 178 6.53 -9.09 4.24
N SER A 179 7.21 -10.05 3.64
CA SER A 179 7.80 -9.92 2.31
C SER A 179 7.49 -11.11 1.43
N LYS A 180 7.68 -10.93 0.12
CA LYS A 180 7.53 -11.96 -0.90
C LYS A 180 8.51 -11.70 -2.02
N ALA A 181 9.39 -12.66 -2.29
CA ALA A 181 10.23 -12.62 -3.48
C ALA A 181 9.38 -12.76 -4.75
N LEU A 182 9.63 -11.92 -5.74
CA LEU A 182 9.04 -12.03 -7.07
C LEU A 182 9.97 -12.89 -7.92
N GLN A 183 9.39 -13.88 -8.62
CA GLN A 183 10.09 -14.77 -9.55
C GLN A 183 10.10 -14.18 -10.96
#